data_AF-A0A1Y1MSF4-F1
#
_entry.id   AF-A0A1Y1MSF4-F1
#
_cell.length_a   1.000
_cell.length_b   1.000
_cell.length_c   1.000
_cell.angle_alpha   90.00
_cell.angle_beta   90.00
_cell.angle_gamma   90.00
#
_symmetry.space_group_name_H-M   'P 1'
#
loop_
_entity.id
_entity.type
_entity.pdbx_description
1 polymer ?
#
loop_
_entity_poly.entity_id
_entity_poly.type
_entity_poly.pdbx_seq_one_letter_code
_entity_poly.pdbx_strand_id
1 'polypeptide(L)'
;MGSLHVMPFWQVNCPPHELTAECPPFLALLSEKDRRIVGMPDSAFKLLTWEQVCGIIQENRLEAFQRTPSDLRRYKAFTFKLAKQYGSVASFILQERLRWQDPIQPRGYPFQDAEDVKILWND
;
A
#
# COMPACT_ATOMS: atom_id res chain seq x y z
N MET A 1 9.31 -26.61 28.92
CA MET A 1 8.25 -25.65 28.55
C MET A 1 8.81 -24.78 27.45
N GLY A 2 8.42 -25.00 26.20
CA GLY A 2 8.90 -24.19 25.09
C GLY A 2 8.23 -22.83 25.14
N SER A 3 9.00 -21.74 25.27
CA SER A 3 8.47 -20.40 25.03
C SER A 3 7.79 -20.40 23.67
N LEU A 4 6.49 -20.13 23.63
CA LEU A 4 5.80 -19.74 22.41
C LEU A 4 6.48 -18.44 21.97
N HIS A 5 7.50 -18.56 21.13
CA HIS A 5 8.21 -17.40 20.60
C HIS A 5 7.23 -16.72 19.65
N VAL A 6 6.46 -15.78 20.19
CA VAL A 6 5.53 -14.98 19.40
C VAL A 6 6.38 -14.24 18.38
N MET A 7 6.26 -14.65 17.11
CA MET A 7 6.96 -13.99 16.03
C MET A 7 6.48 -12.53 15.98
N PRO A 8 7.40 -11.55 16.05
CA PRO A 8 7.02 -10.15 15.90
C PRO A 8 6.30 -9.91 14.58
N PHE A 9 5.31 -9.03 14.56
CA PHE A 9 4.48 -8.80 13.37
C PHE A 9 5.32 -8.42 12.13
N TRP A 10 6.45 -7.73 12.32
CA TRP A 10 7.35 -7.31 11.23
C TRP A 10 8.24 -8.43 10.71
N GLN A 11 8.21 -9.61 11.30
CA GLN A 11 8.93 -10.80 10.83
C GLN A 11 7.99 -11.78 10.09
N VAL A 12 6.67 -11.57 10.17
CA VAL A 12 5.67 -12.38 9.45
C VAL A 12 5.79 -12.14 7.93
N ASN A 13 5.72 -13.22 7.15
CA ASN A 13 5.98 -13.27 5.70
C ASN A 13 7.34 -12.68 5.26
N CYS A 14 8.29 -12.53 6.19
CA CYS A 14 9.62 -12.00 5.89
C CYS A 14 10.57 -13.16 5.53
N PRO A 15 11.25 -13.15 4.37
CA PRO A 15 12.19 -14.20 4.04
C PRO A 15 13.39 -14.18 5.01
N PRO A 16 14.06 -15.32 5.26
CA PRO A 16 15.10 -15.42 6.30
C PRO A 16 16.22 -14.39 6.20
N HIS A 17 16.58 -13.96 5.00
CA HIS A 17 17.65 -12.98 4.75
C HIS A 17 17.23 -11.52 5.01
N GLU A 18 15.93 -11.25 5.16
CA GLU A 18 15.40 -9.91 5.49
C GLU A 18 14.95 -9.80 6.96
N LEU A 19 15.13 -10.86 7.76
CA LEU A 19 14.78 -10.83 9.17
C LEU A 19 15.65 -9.83 9.94
N THR A 20 14.98 -8.89 10.62
CA THR A 20 15.62 -7.91 11.48
C THR A 20 15.23 -8.12 12.93
N ALA A 21 16.19 -7.94 13.85
CA ALA A 21 15.93 -8.01 15.29
C ALA A 21 14.96 -6.89 15.73
N GLU A 22 15.15 -5.68 15.19
CA GLU A 22 14.31 -4.53 15.46
C GLU A 22 13.27 -4.30 14.35
N CYS A 23 12.18 -3.61 14.68
CA CYS A 23 11.13 -3.26 13.73
C CYS A 23 11.68 -2.23 12.70
N PRO A 24 11.63 -2.52 11.39
CA PRO A 24 12.11 -1.59 10.38
C PRO A 24 11.40 -0.22 10.45
N PRO A 25 12.09 0.90 10.17
CA PRO A 25 11.50 2.24 10.27
C PRO A 25 10.21 2.44 9.48
N PHE A 26 10.10 1.80 8.30
CA PHE A 26 8.90 1.87 7.45
C PHE A 26 7.68 1.13 8.03
N LEU A 27 7.86 0.33 9.10
CA LEU A 27 6.80 -0.35 9.84
C LEU A 27 6.59 0.20 11.26
N ALA A 28 7.50 1.06 11.74
CA ALA A 28 7.50 1.54 13.12
C ALA A 28 6.23 2.34 13.47
N LEU A 29 5.71 3.13 12.53
CA LEU A 29 4.56 4.03 12.73
C LEU A 29 3.27 3.54 12.06
N LEU A 30 3.13 2.22 11.86
CA LEU A 30 1.89 1.66 11.34
C LEU A 30 0.72 1.84 12.32
N SER A 31 -0.46 2.12 11.74
CA SER A 31 -1.73 2.05 12.45
C SER A 31 -1.96 0.65 13.02
N GLU A 32 -2.83 0.53 14.02
CA GLU A 32 -3.14 -0.77 14.61
C GLU A 32 -3.72 -1.75 13.56
N LYS A 33 -4.57 -1.25 12.66
CA LYS A 33 -5.11 -2.01 11.53
C LYS A 33 -3.98 -2.55 10.63
N ASP A 34 -3.07 -1.68 10.21
CA ASP A 34 -1.96 -2.08 9.33
C ASP A 34 -1.01 -3.05 10.03
N ARG A 35 -0.76 -2.88 11.33
CA ARG A 35 0.05 -3.83 12.13
C ARG A 35 -0.58 -5.22 12.15
N ARG A 36 -1.91 -5.30 12.33
CA ARG A 36 -2.63 -6.58 12.29
C ARG A 36 -2.56 -7.23 10.91
N ILE A 37 -2.70 -6.45 9.84
CA ILE A 37 -2.62 -6.97 8.47
C ILE A 37 -1.20 -7.47 8.17
N VAL A 38 -0.16 -6.68 8.45
CA VAL A 38 1.24 -7.10 8.22
C VAL A 38 1.62 -8.32 9.06
N GLY A 39 1.09 -8.41 10.29
CA GLY A 39 1.31 -9.56 11.18
C GLY A 39 0.51 -10.81 10.84
N MET A 40 -0.29 -10.81 9.77
CA MET A 40 -1.05 -11.96 9.32
C MET A 40 -0.26 -12.75 8.27
N PRO A 41 -0.19 -14.10 8.35
CA PRO A 41 0.39 -14.89 7.27
C PRO A 41 -0.39 -14.72 5.97
N ASP A 42 0.30 -14.67 4.82
CA ASP A 42 -0.37 -14.53 3.52
C ASP A 42 -1.39 -15.66 3.28
N SER A 43 -1.10 -16.87 3.76
CA SER A 43 -2.01 -18.02 3.65
C SER A 43 -3.34 -17.86 4.38
N ALA A 44 -3.42 -16.94 5.34
CA ALA A 44 -4.65 -16.60 6.06
C ALA A 44 -5.44 -15.47 5.37
N PHE A 45 -4.85 -14.79 4.39
CA PHE A 45 -5.53 -13.76 3.63
C PHE A 45 -6.57 -14.38 2.70
N LYS A 46 -7.78 -13.81 2.71
CA LYS A 46 -8.86 -14.23 1.83
C LYS A 46 -9.10 -13.17 0.77
N LEU A 47 -9.06 -13.59 -0.49
CA LEU A 47 -9.46 -12.76 -1.62
C LEU A 47 -10.97 -12.51 -1.55
N LEU A 48 -11.36 -11.28 -1.90
CA LEU A 48 -12.76 -10.91 -2.04
C LEU A 48 -13.31 -11.50 -3.34
N THR A 49 -14.54 -12.03 -3.30
CA THR A 49 -15.27 -12.36 -4.53
C THR A 49 -15.76 -11.08 -5.21
N TRP A 50 -16.13 -11.18 -6.47
CA TRP A 50 -16.65 -10.04 -7.23
C TRP A 50 -17.91 -9.45 -6.59
N GLU A 51 -18.82 -10.30 -6.10
CA GLU A 51 -20.04 -9.87 -5.43
C GLU A 51 -19.74 -9.08 -4.14
N GLN A 52 -18.73 -9.53 -3.38
CA GLN A 52 -18.29 -8.82 -2.18
C GLN A 52 -17.68 -7.45 -2.51
N VAL A 53 -16.88 -7.36 -3.58
CA VAL A 53 -16.34 -6.09 -4.06
C VAL A 53 -17.48 -5.12 -4.42
N CYS A 54 -18.46 -5.58 -5.18
CA CYS A 54 -19.63 -4.78 -5.54
C CYS A 54 -20.41 -4.29 -4.31
N GLY A 55 -20.66 -5.17 -3.34
CA GLY A 55 -21.36 -4.82 -2.09
C GLY A 55 -20.60 -3.77 -1.26
N ILE A 56 -19.28 -3.92 -1.13
CA ILE A 56 -18.43 -2.93 -0.43
C ILE A 56 -18.55 -1.55 -1.07
N ILE A 57 -18.51 -1.47 -2.40
CA ILE A 57 -18.61 -0.20 -3.14
C ILE A 57 -20.00 0.42 -2.96
N GLN A 58 -21.06 -0.38 -3.09
CA GLN A 58 -22.44 0.09 -2.94
C GLN A 58 -22.72 0.66 -1.54
N GLU A 59 -22.15 0.03 -0.51
CA GLU A 59 -22.30 0.47 0.89
C GLU A 59 -21.28 1.54 1.31
N ASN A 60 -20.41 1.97 0.39
CA ASN A 60 -19.33 2.93 0.64
C ASN A 60 -18.40 2.54 1.81
N ARG A 61 -18.19 1.24 2.04
CA ARG A 61 -17.31 0.69 3.09
C ARG A 61 -15.89 0.45 2.59
N LEU A 62 -15.32 1.46 1.90
CA LEU A 62 -14.06 1.33 1.15
C LEU A 62 -12.86 0.90 2.03
N GLU A 63 -12.94 1.13 3.34
CA GLU A 63 -11.96 0.65 4.32
C GLU A 63 -11.88 -0.88 4.41
N ALA A 64 -12.87 -1.62 3.92
CA ALA A 64 -12.82 -3.08 3.84
C ALA A 64 -11.80 -3.58 2.79
N PHE A 65 -11.45 -2.75 1.81
CA PHE A 65 -10.39 -3.09 0.86
C PHE A 65 -9.03 -3.05 1.55
N GLN A 66 -8.30 -4.15 1.44
CA GLN A 66 -6.98 -4.30 2.00
C GLN A 66 -6.06 -5.03 1.02
N ARG A 67 -4.79 -4.65 1.03
CA ARG A 67 -3.72 -5.39 0.36
C ARG A 67 -3.47 -6.70 1.10
N THR A 68 -2.88 -7.68 0.42
CA THR A 68 -2.32 -8.86 1.10
C THR A 68 -1.28 -8.41 2.14
N PRO A 69 -1.00 -9.20 3.19
CA PRO A 69 0.01 -8.85 4.20
C PRO A 69 1.38 -8.50 3.60
N SER A 70 1.90 -9.35 2.71
CA SER A 70 3.16 -9.10 2.01
C SER A 70 3.11 -7.88 1.10
N ASP A 71 2.01 -7.66 0.38
CA ASP A 71 1.86 -6.47 -0.47
C ASP A 71 1.80 -5.19 0.36
N LEU A 72 1.12 -5.22 1.51
CA LEU A 72 1.09 -4.08 2.41
C LEU A 72 2.49 -3.78 2.95
N ARG A 73 3.26 -4.81 3.34
CA ARG A 73 4.66 -4.64 3.77
C ARG A 73 5.50 -3.99 2.67
N ARG A 74 5.44 -4.52 1.44
CA ARG A 74 6.19 -4.00 0.28
C ARG A 74 5.77 -2.56 -0.04
N TYR A 75 4.48 -2.29 -0.03
CA TYR A 75 3.93 -0.95 -0.26
C TYR A 75 4.46 0.05 0.76
N LYS A 76 4.47 -0.29 2.07
CA LYS A 76 4.99 0.59 3.12
C LYS A 76 6.48 0.88 2.96
N ALA A 77 7.27 -0.15 2.64
CA ALA A 77 8.70 0.01 2.34
C ALA A 77 8.93 0.94 1.13
N PHE A 78 8.18 0.72 0.06
CA PHE A 78 8.24 1.52 -1.16
C PHE A 78 7.84 2.97 -0.91
N THR A 79 6.70 3.24 -0.28
CA THR A 79 6.24 4.60 0.02
C THR A 79 7.18 5.33 0.96
N PHE A 80 7.79 4.63 1.93
CA PHE A 80 8.78 5.21 2.82
C PHE A 80 10.03 5.67 2.06
N LYS A 81 10.53 4.83 1.14
CA LYS A 81 11.65 5.19 0.27
C LYS A 81 11.31 6.37 -0.64
N LEU A 82 10.14 6.34 -1.28
CA LEU A 82 9.69 7.42 -2.16
C LEU A 82 9.55 8.75 -1.42
N ALA A 83 8.92 8.77 -0.25
CA ALA A 83 8.78 9.98 0.56
C ALA A 83 10.15 10.56 0.94
N LYS A 84 11.14 9.70 1.25
CA LYS A 84 12.51 10.14 1.54
C LYS A 84 13.23 10.71 0.31
N GLN A 85 12.95 10.20 -0.88
CA GLN A 85 13.61 10.61 -2.13
C GLN A 85 12.96 11.83 -2.80
N TYR A 86 11.63 11.87 -2.82
CA TYR A 86 10.82 12.84 -3.57
C TYR A 86 10.06 13.83 -2.68
N GLY A 87 10.22 13.74 -1.36
CA GLY A 87 9.48 14.52 -0.36
C GLY A 87 8.06 14.00 -0.11
N SER A 88 7.38 13.51 -1.15
CA SER A 88 6.08 12.85 -1.01
C SER A 88 5.81 11.85 -2.14
N VAL A 89 4.87 10.93 -1.91
CA VAL A 89 4.38 10.01 -2.96
C VAL A 89 3.67 10.79 -4.07
N ALA A 90 2.96 11.88 -3.74
CA ALA A 90 2.30 12.74 -4.73
C ALA A 90 3.33 13.39 -5.67
N SER A 91 4.42 13.92 -5.12
CA SER A 91 5.54 14.49 -5.88
C SER A 91 6.16 13.46 -6.83
N PHE A 92 6.38 12.23 -6.35
CA PHE A 92 6.84 11.13 -7.20
C PHE A 92 5.87 10.82 -8.35
N ILE A 93 4.57 10.72 -8.07
CA ILE A 93 3.56 10.45 -9.10
C ILE A 93 3.56 11.55 -10.16
N LEU A 94 3.59 12.82 -9.75
CA LEU A 94 3.61 13.96 -10.67
C LEU A 94 4.87 13.97 -11.54
N GLN A 95 6.05 13.82 -10.94
CA GLN A 95 7.33 13.96 -11.62
C GLN A 95 7.67 12.74 -12.49
N GLU A 96 7.43 11.53 -11.99
CA GLU A 96 7.94 10.31 -12.62
C GLU A 96 6.86 9.56 -13.42
N ARG A 97 5.63 9.52 -12.91
CA ARG A 97 4.55 8.71 -13.51
C ARG A 97 3.72 9.51 -14.50
N LEU A 98 3.22 10.67 -14.09
CA LEU A 98 2.34 11.51 -14.90
C LEU A 98 3.14 12.42 -15.84
N ARG A 99 4.23 13.02 -15.32
CA ARG A 99 5.06 14.03 -16.00
C ARG A 99 4.29 15.30 -16.38
N TRP A 100 3.26 15.63 -15.61
CA TRP A 100 2.55 16.90 -15.74
C TRP A 100 3.41 18.03 -15.15
N GLN A 101 3.47 19.16 -15.85
CA GLN A 101 4.31 20.30 -15.47
C GLN A 101 3.50 21.29 -14.63
N ASP A 102 4.18 21.97 -13.72
CA ASP A 102 3.58 23.07 -12.96
C ASP A 102 3.41 24.34 -13.84
N PRO A 103 2.28 25.06 -13.73
CA PRO A 103 1.13 24.73 -12.90
C PRO A 103 0.26 23.63 -13.53
N ILE A 104 -0.18 22.67 -12.70
CA ILE A 104 -1.09 21.61 -13.15
C ILE A 104 -2.47 22.22 -13.40
N GLN A 105 -2.80 22.44 -14.67
CA GLN A 105 -4.07 23.00 -15.11
C GLN A 105 -4.75 22.06 -16.11
N PRO A 106 -6.01 21.66 -15.87
CA PRO A 106 -6.75 20.88 -16.86
C PRO A 106 -7.06 21.75 -18.08
N ARG A 107 -7.04 21.15 -19.26
CA ARG A 107 -7.42 21.80 -20.52
C ARG A 107 -8.93 21.92 -20.67
N GLY A 108 -9.70 21.01 -20.08
CA GLY A 108 -11.16 21.00 -20.19
C GLY A 108 -11.90 20.42 -18.99
N TYR A 109 -13.14 20.00 -19.22
CA TYR A 109 -13.90 19.24 -18.23
C TYR A 109 -13.31 17.82 -18.06
N PRO A 110 -13.57 17.14 -16.93
CA PRO A 110 -13.10 15.76 -16.73
C PRO A 110 -13.44 14.86 -17.92
N PHE A 111 -12.44 14.11 -18.40
CA PHE A 111 -12.54 13.19 -19.54
C PHE A 111 -12.79 13.84 -20.92
N GLN A 112 -12.65 15.16 -21.05
CA GLN A 112 -12.75 15.85 -22.34
C GLN A 112 -11.44 15.83 -23.12
N ASP A 113 -10.31 15.99 -22.44
CA ASP A 113 -8.97 15.95 -23.04
C ASP A 113 -8.23 14.70 -22.56
N ALA A 114 -7.64 13.95 -23.49
CA ALA A 114 -6.90 12.74 -23.19
C ALA A 114 -5.57 13.01 -22.47
N GLU A 115 -5.03 14.24 -22.55
CA GLU A 115 -3.81 14.63 -21.84
C GLU A 115 -4.06 14.90 -20.35
N ASP A 116 -5.31 15.20 -19.97
CA ASP A 116 -5.73 15.46 -18.58
C ASP A 116 -5.96 14.17 -17.76
N VAL A 117 -5.89 13.00 -18.41
CA VAL A 117 -6.11 11.70 -17.77
C VAL A 117 -5.05 10.69 -18.18
N LYS A 118 -4.53 9.94 -17.21
CA LYS A 118 -3.61 8.83 -17.48
C LYS A 118 -4.05 7.58 -16.73
N ILE A 119 -4.22 6.49 -17.46
CA ILE A 119 -4.50 5.17 -16.88
C ILE A 119 -3.17 4.46 -16.67
N LEU A 120 -2.92 4.03 -15.44
CA LEU A 120 -1.71 3.34 -15.02
C LEU A 120 -2.08 2.00 -14.37
N TRP A 121 -1.16 1.05 -14.45
CA TRP A 121 -1.24 -0.17 -13.67
C TRP A 121 -1.00 0.14 -12.19
N ASN A 122 -1.76 -0.54 -11.32
CA ASN A 122 -1.53 -0.48 -9.88
C ASN A 122 -0.35 -1.41 -9.55
N ASP A 123 0.76 -0.81 -9.11
CA ASP A 123 2.01 -1.51 -8.77
C ASP A 123 1.90 -2.35 -7.48
#